data_AF-A0A1Q8LCP4-F1
#
_entry.id   AF-A0A1Q8LCP4-F1
#
_cell.length_a   1.000
_cell.length_b   1.000
_cell.length_c   1.000
_cell.angle_alpha   90.00
_cell.angle_beta   90.00
_cell.angle_gamma   90.00
#
_symmetry.space_group_name_H-M   'P 1'
#
loop_
_entity.id
_entity.type
_entity.pdbx_description
1 polymer ?
#
loop_
_entity_poly.entity_id
_entity_poly.type
_entity_poly.pdbx_seq_one_letter_code
_entity_poly.pdbx_strand_id
1 'polypeptide(L)'
;MNRRDRTDDIIDIILPLPPAAPPDADDPARAGQEAVREEVVRQREILQRYLRVADGGGEPPHGDVLLNEIDRARTEMREAEDRMRMLIAYGREFVTPRPYPLKTLAAAAGMSISGTRGAYTSDETVAVAERIGRRPAGDGHDPAPHPPA
;
A
#
# COMPACT_ATOMS: atom_id res chain seq x y z
N MET A 1 -14.35 -33.23 -3.82
CA MET A 1 -13.40 -32.12 -4.04
C MET A 1 -14.10 -31.13 -4.97
N ASN A 2 -14.46 -29.93 -4.48
CA ASN A 2 -14.99 -28.90 -5.37
C ASN A 2 -13.95 -28.56 -6.43
N ARG A 3 -14.39 -28.41 -7.69
CA ARG A 3 -13.54 -28.03 -8.80
C ARG A 3 -13.07 -26.60 -8.54
N ARG A 4 -11.75 -26.42 -8.34
CA ARG A 4 -11.16 -25.08 -8.23
C ARG A 4 -11.50 -24.28 -9.49
N ASP A 5 -11.88 -23.03 -9.29
CA ASP A 5 -12.17 -22.06 -10.35
C ASP A 5 -11.21 -20.86 -10.29
N ARG A 6 -11.31 -19.96 -11.27
CA ARG A 6 -10.48 -18.76 -11.38
C ARG A 6 -10.60 -17.86 -10.15
N THR A 7 -11.77 -17.81 -9.50
CA THR A 7 -11.99 -17.00 -8.31
C THR A 7 -11.16 -17.52 -7.13
N ASP A 8 -11.07 -18.85 -6.97
CA ASP A 8 -10.23 -19.46 -5.93
C ASP A 8 -8.74 -19.09 -6.11
N ASP A 9 -8.25 -19.11 -7.36
CA ASP A 9 -6.86 -18.74 -7.67
C ASP A 9 -6.57 -17.25 -7.39
N ILE A 10 -7.51 -16.35 -7.72
CA ILE A 10 -7.40 -14.91 -7.44
C ILE A 10 -7.33 -14.65 -5.94
N ILE A 11 -8.14 -15.36 -5.14
CA ILE A 11 -8.14 -15.23 -3.67
C ILE A 11 -6.81 -15.69 -3.09
N ASP A 12 -6.24 -16.78 -3.60
CA ASP A 12 -4.92 -17.26 -3.16
C ASP A 12 -3.81 -16.23 -3.41
N ILE A 13 -3.93 -15.39 -4.44
CA ILE A 13 -2.99 -14.32 -4.75
C ILE A 13 -3.21 -13.09 -3.84
N ILE A 14 -4.46 -12.64 -3.71
CA ILE A 14 -4.80 -11.41 -2.97
C ILE A 14 -4.63 -11.62 -1.47
N LEU A 15 -5.04 -12.78 -0.96
CA LEU A 15 -5.08 -13.07 0.47
C LEU A 15 -4.50 -14.47 0.74
N PRO A 16 -3.16 -14.60 0.69
CA PRO A 16 -2.49 -15.88 0.86
C PRO A 16 -2.73 -16.42 2.27
N LEU A 17 -2.94 -17.73 2.37
CA LEU A 17 -3.16 -18.38 3.66
C LEU A 17 -1.85 -18.39 4.46
N PRO A 18 -1.83 -17.85 5.69
CA PRO A 18 -0.66 -17.94 6.54
C PRO A 18 -0.25 -19.40 6.77
N PRO A 19 1.06 -19.70 6.84
CA PRO A 19 1.51 -21.03 7.18
C PRO A 19 0.97 -21.44 8.56
N ALA A 20 0.80 -22.75 8.76
CA ALA A 20 0.51 -23.27 10.09
C ALA A 20 1.69 -22.99 11.04
N ALA A 21 1.42 -23.01 12.35
CA ALA A 21 2.46 -22.89 13.34
C ALA A 21 3.53 -23.99 13.16
N PRO A 22 4.83 -23.65 13.31
CA PRO A 22 5.88 -24.65 13.37
C PRO A 22 5.56 -25.72 14.43
N PRO A 23 5.97 -26.98 14.19
CA PRO A 23 5.71 -28.06 15.15
C PRO A 23 6.36 -27.80 16.52
N ASP A 24 7.47 -27.06 16.54
CA ASP A 24 8.26 -26.68 17.71
C ASP A 24 7.86 -25.33 18.34
N ALA A 25 6.84 -24.66 17.83
CA ALA A 25 6.33 -23.42 18.44
C ALA A 25 5.82 -23.69 19.86
N ASP A 26 6.04 -22.72 20.75
CA ASP A 26 5.39 -22.74 22.06
C ASP A 26 3.88 -22.47 21.92
N ASP A 27 3.12 -22.84 22.95
CA ASP A 27 1.66 -22.71 22.94
C ASP A 27 1.15 -21.28 22.68
N PRO A 28 1.73 -20.19 23.25
CA PRO A 28 1.25 -18.84 22.93
C PRO A 28 1.56 -18.43 21.48
N ALA A 29 2.73 -18.76 20.93
CA ALA A 29 3.03 -18.46 19.53
C ALA A 29 2.13 -19.25 18.58
N ARG A 30 1.87 -20.53 18.88
CA ARG A 30 0.95 -21.38 18.12
C ARG A 30 -0.47 -20.79 18.11
N ALA A 31 -1.00 -20.46 19.28
CA ALA A 31 -2.34 -19.86 19.40
C ALA A 31 -2.45 -18.53 18.66
N GLY A 32 -1.44 -17.67 18.74
CA GLY A 32 -1.40 -16.41 17.99
C GLY A 32 -1.42 -16.62 16.47
N GLN A 33 -0.63 -17.57 15.96
CA GLN A 33 -0.58 -17.87 14.54
C GLN A 33 -1.86 -18.54 14.02
N GLU A 34 -2.45 -19.42 14.81
CA GLU A 34 -3.76 -20.02 14.51
C GLU A 34 -4.85 -18.95 14.44
N ALA A 35 -4.90 -18.02 15.40
CA ALA A 35 -5.87 -16.91 15.39
C ALA A 35 -5.75 -16.03 14.13
N VAL A 36 -4.52 -15.70 13.71
CA VAL A 36 -4.27 -14.97 12.46
C VAL A 36 -4.74 -15.77 11.25
N ARG A 37 -4.43 -17.06 11.21
CA ARG A 37 -4.82 -17.95 10.11
C ARG A 37 -6.34 -18.10 10.01
N GLU A 38 -7.03 -18.26 11.14
CA GLU A 38 -8.50 -18.31 11.19
C GLU A 38 -9.14 -17.01 10.71
N GLU A 39 -8.58 -15.86 11.09
CA GLU A 39 -9.05 -14.55 10.58
C GLU A 39 -8.88 -14.46 9.07
N VAL A 40 -7.73 -14.88 8.53
CA VAL A 40 -7.54 -14.92 7.08
C VAL A 40 -8.54 -15.87 6.40
N VAL A 41 -8.83 -17.04 6.98
CA VAL A 41 -9.87 -17.93 6.44
C VAL A 41 -11.23 -17.25 6.39
N ARG A 42 -11.65 -16.55 7.46
CA ARG A 42 -12.90 -15.78 7.48
C ARG A 42 -12.94 -14.69 6.40
N GLN A 43 -11.86 -13.94 6.26
CA GLN A 43 -11.74 -12.89 5.24
C GLN A 43 -11.79 -13.47 3.82
N ARG A 44 -11.17 -14.62 3.59
CA ARG A 44 -11.23 -15.33 2.31
C ARG A 44 -12.64 -15.77 1.95
N GLU A 45 -13.43 -16.27 2.90
CA GLU A 45 -14.82 -16.65 2.66
C GLU A 45 -15.70 -15.46 2.26
N ILE A 46 -15.52 -14.31 2.92
CA ILE A 46 -16.20 -13.05 2.58
C ILE A 46 -15.81 -12.60 1.17
N LEU A 47 -14.51 -12.57 0.88
CA LEU A 47 -13.99 -12.17 -0.44
C LEU A 47 -14.51 -13.11 -1.54
N GLN A 48 -14.50 -14.43 -1.31
CA GLN A 48 -15.02 -15.41 -2.26
C GLN A 48 -16.49 -15.17 -2.60
N ARG A 49 -17.32 -14.87 -1.60
CA ARG A 49 -18.72 -14.54 -1.83
C ARG A 49 -18.85 -13.28 -2.68
N TYR A 50 -18.08 -12.24 -2.39
CA TYR A 50 -18.08 -10.98 -3.14
C TYR A 50 -17.67 -11.20 -4.60
N LEU A 51 -16.54 -11.86 -4.84
CA LEU A 51 -16.01 -12.08 -6.18
C LEU A 51 -16.94 -12.95 -7.02
N ARG A 52 -17.58 -13.96 -6.43
CA ARG A 52 -18.56 -14.81 -7.16
C ARG A 52 -19.81 -14.05 -7.60
N VAL A 53 -20.24 -13.03 -6.86
CA VAL A 53 -21.33 -12.13 -7.28
C VAL A 53 -20.86 -11.25 -8.44
N ALA A 54 -19.61 -10.79 -8.39
CA ALA A 54 -19.04 -9.94 -9.44
C ALA A 54 -18.77 -10.72 -10.75
N ASP A 55 -18.31 -11.98 -10.69
CA ASP A 55 -17.91 -12.82 -11.85
C ASP A 55 -19.09 -13.26 -12.75
N GLY A 56 -20.33 -13.02 -12.33
CA GLY A 56 -21.54 -13.42 -13.07
C GLY A 56 -22.43 -12.28 -13.55
N GLY A 57 -22.03 -11.02 -13.36
CA GLY A 57 -22.95 -9.87 -13.39
C GLY A 57 -22.83 -8.89 -14.58
N GLY A 58 -21.77 -8.93 -15.40
CA GLY A 58 -21.56 -7.90 -16.41
C GLY A 58 -20.67 -8.29 -17.60
N GLU A 59 -20.79 -7.55 -18.70
CA GLU A 59 -19.89 -7.68 -19.85
C GLU A 59 -18.50 -7.07 -19.55
N PRO A 60 -17.41 -7.65 -20.10
CA PRO A 60 -16.09 -7.04 -20.01
C PRO A 60 -16.07 -5.61 -20.58
N PRO A 61 -15.28 -4.68 -20.02
CA PRO A 61 -14.28 -4.90 -18.98
C PRO A 61 -14.81 -4.76 -17.54
N HIS A 62 -16.01 -4.21 -17.34
CA HIS A 62 -16.52 -3.82 -16.00
C HIS A 62 -17.15 -4.98 -15.20
N GLY A 63 -17.32 -6.15 -15.82
CA GLY A 63 -17.78 -7.39 -15.17
C GLY A 63 -16.73 -8.48 -14.97
N ASP A 64 -15.46 -8.26 -15.37
CA ASP A 64 -14.41 -9.27 -15.20
C ASP A 64 -13.69 -9.07 -13.86
N VAL A 65 -13.77 -10.09 -13.00
CA VAL A 65 -13.18 -10.06 -11.66
C VAL A 65 -11.66 -9.87 -11.68
N LEU A 66 -10.95 -10.48 -12.62
CA LEU A 66 -9.50 -10.33 -12.71
C LEU A 66 -9.11 -8.90 -13.08
N LEU A 67 -9.80 -8.30 -14.06
CA LEU A 67 -9.52 -6.91 -14.46
C LEU A 67 -9.83 -5.93 -13.33
N ASN A 68 -10.92 -6.14 -12.59
CA ASN A 68 -11.27 -5.31 -11.44
C ASN A 68 -10.21 -5.41 -10.32
N GLU A 69 -9.70 -6.61 -10.04
CA GLU A 69 -8.64 -6.78 -9.03
C GLU A 69 -7.30 -6.19 -9.48
N ILE A 70 -6.98 -6.22 -10.78
CA ILE A 70 -5.81 -5.52 -11.32
C ILE A 70 -5.95 -4.01 -11.15
N ASP A 71 -7.12 -3.44 -11.44
CA ASP A 71 -7.36 -2.00 -11.29
C ASP A 71 -7.29 -1.56 -9.82
N ARG A 72 -7.82 -2.39 -8.91
CA ARG A 72 -7.67 -2.21 -7.47
C ARG A 72 -6.21 -2.23 -7.05
N ALA A 73 -5.44 -3.25 -7.41
CA ALA A 73 -4.02 -3.35 -7.07
C ALA A 73 -3.22 -2.16 -7.61
N ARG A 74 -3.55 -1.69 -8.83
CA ARG A 74 -2.94 -0.49 -9.41
C ARG A 74 -3.27 0.77 -8.62
N THR A 75 -4.50 0.91 -8.15
CA THR A 75 -4.94 2.02 -7.32
C THR A 75 -4.22 2.01 -5.98
N GLU A 76 -4.14 0.85 -5.32
CA GLU A 76 -3.41 0.67 -4.06
C GLU A 76 -1.91 1.01 -4.22
N MET A 77 -1.29 0.61 -5.34
CA MET A 77 0.10 0.97 -5.65
C MET A 77 0.29 2.48 -5.79
N ARG A 78 -0.62 3.19 -6.49
CA ARG A 78 -0.57 4.65 -6.63
C ARG A 78 -0.76 5.36 -5.30
N GLU A 79 -1.75 4.95 -4.51
CA GLU A 79 -1.99 5.52 -3.18
C GLU A 79 -0.80 5.30 -2.23
N ALA A 80 -0.14 4.14 -2.32
CA ALA A 80 1.07 3.86 -1.57
C ALA A 80 2.23 4.77 -2.02
N GLU A 81 2.37 5.02 -3.32
CA GLU A 81 3.37 5.95 -3.87
C GLU A 81 3.10 7.40 -3.41
N ASP A 82 1.87 7.88 -3.50
CA ASP A 82 1.50 9.22 -3.04
C ASP A 82 1.74 9.39 -1.53
N ARG A 83 1.41 8.36 -0.75
CA ARG A 83 1.72 8.32 0.69
C ARG A 83 3.23 8.37 0.95
N MET A 84 4.03 7.66 0.18
CA MET A 84 5.48 7.67 0.29
C MET A 84 6.05 9.07 0.00
N ARG A 85 5.57 9.74 -1.05
CA ARG A 85 5.99 11.12 -1.40
C ARG A 85 5.65 12.11 -0.30
N MET A 86 4.45 12.02 0.30
CA MET A 86 4.08 12.82 1.48
C MET A 86 5.00 12.56 2.68
N LEU A 87 5.39 11.30 2.93
CA LEU A 87 6.31 10.98 4.03
C LEU A 87 7.72 11.52 3.78
N ILE A 88 8.20 11.51 2.54
CA ILE A 88 9.48 12.14 2.17
C ILE A 88 9.39 13.65 2.42
N ALA A 89 8.33 14.32 1.96
CA ALA A 89 8.09 15.74 2.21
C ALA A 89 8.04 16.06 3.71
N TYR A 90 7.32 15.26 4.50
CA TYR A 90 7.25 15.39 5.95
C TYR A 90 8.64 15.29 6.60
N GLY A 91 9.41 14.25 6.27
CA GLY A 91 10.76 14.03 6.80
C GLY A 91 11.74 15.16 6.48
N ARG A 92 11.50 15.87 5.37
CA ARG A 92 12.31 16.97 4.87
C ARG A 92 11.94 18.34 5.39
N GLU A 93 10.66 18.62 5.45
CA GLU A 93 10.17 19.99 5.65
C GLU A 93 9.58 20.19 7.05
N PHE A 94 9.20 19.12 7.77
CA PHE A 94 8.46 19.24 9.03
C PHE A 94 9.18 18.65 10.25
N VAL A 95 10.20 17.82 10.03
CA VAL A 95 11.00 17.24 11.13
C VAL A 95 12.05 18.24 11.62
N THR A 96 11.94 18.64 12.88
CA THR A 96 12.87 19.54 13.58
C THR A 96 13.51 18.85 14.79
N PRO A 97 14.69 19.31 15.26
CA PRO A 97 15.52 20.41 14.74
C PRO A 97 16.39 20.02 13.54
N ARG A 98 16.43 18.74 13.16
CA ARG A 98 17.27 18.24 12.06
C ARG A 98 16.42 17.44 11.07
N PRO A 99 16.07 18.01 9.91
CA PRO A 99 15.42 17.28 8.85
C PRO A 99 16.26 16.09 8.36
N TYR A 100 15.59 15.04 7.88
CA TYR A 100 16.29 13.89 7.32
C TYR A 100 16.99 14.25 6.01
N PRO A 101 18.24 13.82 5.78
CA PRO A 101 18.92 14.08 4.51
C PRO A 101 18.27 13.26 3.39
N LEU A 102 18.23 13.82 2.17
CA LEU A 102 17.66 13.16 0.97
C LEU A 102 18.20 11.74 0.77
N LYS A 103 19.50 11.52 1.04
CA LYS A 103 20.11 10.20 0.89
C LYS A 103 19.45 9.14 1.78
N THR A 104 19.08 9.49 3.01
CA THR A 104 18.42 8.56 3.94
C THR A 104 16.99 8.28 3.51
N LEU A 105 16.26 9.32 3.10
CA LEU A 105 14.89 9.15 2.61
C LEU A 105 14.83 8.37 1.30
N ALA A 106 15.76 8.64 0.38
CA ALA A 106 15.92 7.90 -0.87
C ALA A 106 16.17 6.40 -0.61
N ALA A 107 17.09 6.09 0.31
CA ALA A 107 17.38 4.72 0.69
C ALA A 107 16.16 4.01 1.31
N ALA A 108 15.41 4.70 2.18
CA ALA A 108 14.19 4.16 2.80
C ALA A 108 13.06 3.95 1.79
N ALA A 109 12.93 4.85 0.80
CA ALA A 109 11.94 4.79 -0.26
C ALA A 109 12.30 3.83 -1.41
N GLY A 110 13.51 3.26 -1.41
CA GLY A 110 14.01 2.46 -2.54
C GLY A 110 14.23 3.28 -3.81
N MET A 111 14.41 4.60 -3.68
CA MET A 111 14.56 5.53 -4.79
C MET A 111 16.02 5.98 -4.96
N SER A 112 16.38 6.42 -6.17
CA SER A 112 17.63 7.15 -6.35
C SER A 112 17.54 8.53 -5.70
N ILE A 113 18.67 9.12 -5.31
CA ILE A 113 18.70 10.49 -4.74
C ILE A 113 18.10 11.50 -5.74
N SER A 114 18.39 11.33 -7.03
CA SER A 114 17.85 12.17 -8.11
C SER A 114 16.32 12.01 -8.20
N GLY A 115 15.82 10.78 -8.21
CA GLY A 115 14.39 10.49 -8.22
C GLY A 115 13.67 11.01 -6.98
N THR A 116 14.29 10.91 -5.80
CA THR A 116 13.72 11.38 -4.52
C THR A 116 13.58 12.90 -4.49
N ARG A 117 14.54 13.63 -5.07
CA ARG A 117 14.48 15.10 -5.14
C ARG A 117 13.28 15.58 -5.97
N GLY A 118 12.93 14.87 -7.04
CA GLY A 118 11.76 15.18 -7.87
C GLY A 118 10.47 14.46 -7.43
N ALA A 119 10.55 13.58 -6.43
CA ALA A 119 9.42 12.76 -6.00
C ALA A 119 8.37 13.54 -5.22
N TYR A 120 8.76 14.65 -4.59
CA TYR A 120 7.84 15.50 -3.85
C TYR A 120 8.12 16.96 -4.19
N THR A 121 7.05 17.74 -4.27
CA THR A 121 7.03 19.13 -4.68
C THR A 121 6.38 20.01 -3.60
N SER A 122 6.02 21.23 -3.96
CA SER A 122 5.20 22.11 -3.12
C SER A 122 3.87 21.46 -2.75
N ASP A 123 3.32 20.64 -3.65
CA ASP A 123 1.97 20.11 -3.52
C ASP A 123 1.91 19.10 -2.39
N GLU A 124 2.87 18.18 -2.32
CA GLU A 124 3.01 17.25 -1.20
C GLU A 124 3.29 17.99 0.11
N THR A 125 4.08 19.06 0.07
CA THR A 125 4.39 19.88 1.25
C THR A 125 3.13 20.57 1.79
N VAL A 126 2.30 21.13 0.91
CA VAL A 126 1.00 21.73 1.26
C VAL A 126 0.04 20.67 1.77
N ALA A 127 -0.09 19.53 1.08
CA ALA A 127 -0.95 18.43 1.49
C ALA A 127 -0.60 17.91 2.89
N VAL A 128 0.70 17.80 3.19
CA VAL A 128 1.18 17.44 4.55
C VAL A 128 0.79 18.52 5.54
N ALA A 129 1.02 19.80 5.24
CA ALA A 129 0.69 20.92 6.12
C ALA A 129 -0.80 20.95 6.49
N GLU A 130 -1.68 20.77 5.51
CA GLU A 130 -3.13 20.68 5.69
C GLU A 130 -3.51 19.47 6.55
N ARG A 131 -2.91 18.30 6.29
CA ARG A 131 -3.24 17.06 6.98
C ARG A 131 -2.81 17.03 8.45
N ILE A 132 -1.68 17.65 8.78
CA ILE A 132 -1.15 17.66 10.16
C ILE A 132 -1.45 18.96 10.92
N GLY A 133 -1.98 19.98 10.24
CA GLY A 133 -2.31 21.28 10.82
C GLY A 133 -1.08 22.09 11.27
N ARG A 134 0.06 21.94 10.60
CA ARG A 134 1.32 22.64 10.94
C ARG A 134 1.97 23.19 9.69
N ARG A 135 2.73 24.28 9.81
CA ARG A 135 3.54 24.79 8.72
C ARG A 135 4.87 24.05 8.62
N PRO A 136 5.48 23.99 7.43
CA PRO A 136 6.86 23.55 7.26
C PRO A 136 7.80 24.34 8.17
N ALA A 137 8.82 23.68 8.69
CA ALA A 137 9.84 24.26 9.55
C ALA A 137 11.02 24.88 8.78
N GLY A 138 11.14 24.63 7.48
CA GLY A 138 12.19 25.17 6.63
C GLY A 138 11.86 26.55 6.07
N ASP A 139 12.78 27.50 6.23
CA ASP A 139 12.79 28.75 5.47
C ASP A 139 13.15 28.45 3.99
N GLY A 140 12.12 28.29 3.15
CA GLY A 140 12.22 28.60 1.71
C GLY A 140 13.17 27.77 0.84
N HIS A 141 13.26 26.44 1.02
CA HIS A 141 13.70 25.62 -0.12
C HIS A 141 12.50 25.49 -1.08
N ASP A 142 12.44 26.36 -2.08
CA ASP A 142 11.46 26.25 -3.16
C ASP A 142 11.61 24.87 -3.80
N PRO A 143 10.61 23.97 -3.66
CA PRO A 143 10.63 22.70 -4.35
C PRO A 143 10.60 22.97 -5.85
N ALA A 144 11.36 22.20 -6.63
CA ALA A 144 11.48 22.42 -8.06
C ALA A 144 10.08 22.38 -8.72
N PRO A 145 9.75 23.34 -9.61
CA PRO A 145 8.48 23.33 -10.32
C PRO A 145 8.36 22.07 -11.17
N HIS A 146 7.13 21.56 -11.27
CA HIS A 146 6.80 20.33 -11.97
C HIS A 146 7.35 20.34 -13.41
N PRO A 147 8.05 19.28 -13.89
CA PRO A 147 8.32 19.14 -15.31
C PRO A 147 6.99 18.90 -16.06
N PRO A 148 6.81 19.47 -17.27
CA PRO A 148 5.59 19.25 -18.05
C PRO A 148 5.42 17.77 -18.42
N ALA A 149 4.16 17.32 -18.40
CA ALA A 149 3.73 15.96 -18.76
C ALA A 149 3.95 15.62 -20.23
#